data_AF-A0A1F7USG1-F1
#
_entry.id   AF-A0A1F7USG1-F1
#
_cell.length_a   1.000
_cell.length_b   1.000
_cell.length_c   1.000
_cell.angle_alpha   90.00
_cell.angle_beta   90.00
_cell.angle_gamma   90.00
#
_symmetry.space_group_name_H-M   'P 1'
#
loop_
_entity.id
_entity.type
_entity.pdbx_description
1 polymer ?
#
loop_
_entity_poly.entity_id
_entity_poly.type
_entity_poly.pdbx_seq_one_letter_code
_entity_poly.pdbx_strand_id
1 'polypeptide(L)'
;MGNAKRFVPLILFLLLVASVAGNAMLYKKLRVLKQNPQMLAQEENKALVAKVGQLIVLPEGEEPTVATVNEPEKLKDQPFFANAKQGDKVLIYTKAKKAILYRTAENKIVEVAPVNIGEQPAVSAPEAPKE
;
A
#
# COMPACT_ATOMS: atom_id res chain seq x y z
N MET A 1 12.46 -22.21 -51.10
CA MET A 1 11.44 -21.33 -50.46
C MET A 1 10.21 -22.16 -50.11
N GLY A 2 10.24 -23.02 -49.07
CA GLY A 2 9.24 -24.12 -48.98
C GLY A 2 8.79 -24.65 -47.62
N ASN A 3 9.40 -24.28 -46.49
CA ASN A 3 9.05 -24.91 -45.19
C ASN A 3 8.43 -23.95 -44.16
N ALA A 4 8.72 -22.65 -44.24
CA ALA A 4 8.21 -21.66 -43.28
C ALA A 4 6.67 -21.60 -43.24
N LYS A 5 6.02 -21.70 -44.41
CA LYS A 5 4.55 -21.65 -44.53
C LYS A 5 3.83 -22.80 -43.82
N ARG A 6 4.49 -23.95 -43.63
CA ARG A 6 3.93 -25.11 -42.90
C ARG A 6 3.95 -24.90 -41.39
N PHE A 7 4.85 -24.06 -40.88
CA PHE A 7 4.95 -23.74 -39.46
C PHE A 7 4.15 -22.49 -39.05
N VAL A 8 3.73 -21.66 -40.01
CA VAL A 8 2.83 -20.51 -39.78
C VAL A 8 1.60 -20.86 -38.92
N PRO A 9 0.81 -21.92 -39.21
CA PRO A 9 -0.34 -22.26 -38.37
C PRO A 9 0.05 -22.68 -36.95
N LEU A 10 1.19 -23.35 -36.78
CA LEU A 10 1.70 -23.75 -35.46
C LEU A 10 2.16 -22.53 -34.64
N ILE A 11 2.81 -21.57 -35.29
CA ILE A 11 3.26 -20.31 -34.67
C ILE A 11 2.04 -19.47 -34.26
N LEU A 12 1.04 -19.36 -35.12
CA LEU A 12 -0.21 -18.66 -34.80
C LEU A 12 -0.95 -19.33 -33.64
N PHE A 13 -0.97 -20.67 -33.61
CA PHE A 13 -1.56 -21.42 -32.50
C PHE A 13 -0.80 -21.19 -31.19
N LEU A 14 0.54 -21.21 -31.19
CA LEU A 14 1.35 -20.92 -30.00
C LEU A 14 1.16 -19.48 -29.51
N LEU A 15 1.07 -18.50 -30.42
CA LEU A 15 0.77 -17.11 -30.08
C LEU A 15 -0.63 -16.96 -29.47
N LEU A 16 -1.62 -17.69 -30.01
CA LEU A 16 -2.98 -17.72 -29.46
C LEU A 16 -2.97 -18.30 -28.04
N VAL A 17 -2.30 -19.44 -27.82
CA VAL A 17 -2.20 -20.08 -26.50
C VAL A 17 -1.49 -19.18 -25.49
N ALA A 18 -0.38 -18.53 -25.90
CA ALA A 18 0.33 -17.58 -25.05
C ALA A 18 -0.55 -16.36 -24.69
N SER A 19 -1.30 -15.83 -25.66
CA SER A 19 -2.22 -14.72 -25.43
C SER A 19 -3.38 -15.10 -24.49
N VAL A 20 -3.96 -16.29 -24.66
CA VAL A 20 -5.02 -16.81 -23.77
C VAL A 20 -4.49 -17.06 -22.35
N ALA A 21 -3.32 -17.66 -22.22
CA ALA A 21 -2.68 -17.90 -20.92
C ALA A 21 -2.34 -16.59 -20.18
N GLY A 22 -1.79 -15.60 -20.90
CA GLY A 22 -1.51 -14.27 -20.35
C GLY A 22 -2.77 -13.57 -19.87
N ASN A 23 -3.85 -13.60 -20.68
CA ASN A 23 -5.14 -13.03 -20.29
C ASN A 23 -5.74 -13.74 -19.06
N ALA A 24 -5.65 -15.07 -18.96
CA ALA A 24 -6.16 -15.81 -17.81
C ALA A 24 -5.43 -15.48 -16.49
N MET A 25 -4.11 -15.29 -16.54
CA MET A 25 -3.33 -14.84 -15.37
C MET A 25 -3.69 -13.42 -14.94
N LEU A 26 -3.85 -12.50 -15.90
CA LEU A 26 -4.31 -11.14 -15.63
C LEU A 26 -5.73 -11.12 -15.03
N TYR A 27 -6.63 -11.96 -15.55
CA TYR A 27 -8.00 -12.07 -15.05
C TYR A 27 -8.05 -12.60 -13.61
N LYS A 28 -7.19 -13.57 -13.24
CA LYS A 28 -7.07 -14.04 -11.85
C LYS A 28 -6.57 -12.95 -10.91
N LYS A 29 -5.53 -12.18 -11.28
CA LYS A 29 -5.07 -11.03 -10.49
C LYS A 29 -6.19 -9.99 -10.29
N LEU A 30 -6.90 -9.66 -11.36
CA LEU A 30 -8.03 -8.73 -11.31
C LEU A 30 -9.18 -9.24 -10.43
N ARG A 31 -9.44 -10.55 -10.44
CA ARG A 31 -10.50 -11.17 -9.62
C ARG A 31 -10.15 -11.15 -8.14
N VAL A 32 -8.90 -11.42 -7.77
CA VAL A 32 -8.42 -11.28 -6.38
C VAL A 32 -8.46 -9.82 -5.90
N LEU A 33 -8.06 -8.86 -6.76
CA LEU A 33 -8.17 -7.43 -6.49
C LEU A 33 -9.62 -6.98 -6.22
N LYS A 34 -10.57 -7.50 -7.00
CA LYS A 34 -11.99 -7.16 -6.90
C LYS A 34 -12.72 -7.87 -5.76
N GLN A 35 -12.30 -9.10 -5.41
CA GLN A 35 -12.97 -9.89 -4.39
C GLN A 35 -12.47 -9.55 -2.97
N ASN A 36 -11.18 -9.29 -2.79
CA ASN A 36 -10.58 -9.03 -1.47
C ASN A 36 -9.59 -7.84 -1.48
N PRO A 37 -10.02 -6.61 -1.78
CA PRO A 37 -9.15 -5.42 -1.72
C PRO A 37 -8.49 -5.23 -0.33
N GLN A 38 -9.13 -5.72 0.72
CA GLN A 38 -8.61 -5.72 2.09
C GLN A 38 -7.36 -6.59 2.28
N MET A 39 -7.28 -7.74 1.60
CA MET A 39 -6.10 -8.62 1.69
C MET A 39 -4.85 -7.95 1.10
N LEU A 40 -5.01 -7.22 -0.01
CA LEU A 40 -3.89 -6.55 -0.67
C LEU A 40 -3.36 -5.40 0.17
N ALA A 41 -4.25 -4.58 0.73
CA ALA A 41 -3.87 -3.54 1.67
C ALA A 41 -3.13 -4.14 2.89
N GLN A 42 -3.54 -5.32 3.36
CA GLN A 42 -2.89 -6.01 4.46
C GLN A 42 -1.49 -6.55 4.09
N GLU A 43 -1.32 -7.12 2.90
CA GLU A 43 0.00 -7.54 2.41
C GLU A 43 0.95 -6.34 2.21
N GLU A 44 0.45 -5.26 1.63
CA GLU A 44 1.22 -4.02 1.45
C GLU A 44 1.66 -3.44 2.80
N ASN A 45 0.76 -3.40 3.79
CA ASN A 45 1.08 -2.94 5.14
C ASN A 45 2.13 -3.84 5.81
N LYS A 46 2.02 -5.17 5.68
CA LYS A 46 3.05 -6.09 6.22
C LYS A 46 4.41 -5.87 5.58
N ALA A 47 4.45 -5.73 4.25
CA ALA A 47 5.70 -5.43 3.54
C ALA A 47 6.29 -4.08 3.94
N LEU A 48 5.43 -3.08 4.16
CA LEU A 48 5.85 -1.76 4.65
C LEU A 48 6.46 -1.85 6.06
N VAL A 49 5.76 -2.48 6.99
CA VAL A 49 6.23 -2.68 8.37
C VAL A 49 7.57 -3.42 8.39
N ALA A 50 7.73 -4.47 7.58
CA ALA A 50 8.99 -5.19 7.47
C ALA A 50 10.15 -4.29 6.99
N LYS A 51 9.92 -3.44 5.99
CA LYS A 51 10.94 -2.48 5.51
C LYS A 51 11.30 -1.46 6.60
N VAL A 52 10.31 -0.87 7.24
CA VAL A 52 10.53 0.11 8.31
C VAL A 52 11.28 -0.54 9.49
N GLY A 53 10.96 -1.79 9.83
CA GLY A 53 11.62 -2.55 10.90
C GLY A 53 13.09 -2.86 10.66
N GLN A 54 13.57 -2.77 9.42
CA GLN A 54 15.00 -2.85 9.10
C GLN A 54 15.76 -1.56 9.41
N LEU A 55 15.04 -0.44 9.51
CA LEU A 55 15.62 0.90 9.68
C LEU A 55 15.50 1.42 11.12
N ILE A 56 14.54 0.92 11.88
CA ILE A 56 14.28 1.34 13.26
C ILE A 56 13.58 0.23 14.05
N VAL A 57 13.83 0.17 15.36
CA VAL A 57 13.12 -0.72 16.26
C VAL A 57 11.64 -0.29 16.36
N LEU A 58 10.75 -1.21 15.99
CA LEU A 58 9.31 -1.00 15.99
C LEU A 58 8.67 -1.47 17.30
N PRO A 59 7.54 -0.87 17.71
CA PRO A 59 6.73 -1.43 18.79
C PRO A 59 6.21 -2.84 18.47
N GLU A 60 6.12 -3.68 19.49
CA GLU A 60 5.64 -5.05 19.41
C GLU A 60 4.23 -5.17 20.03
N GLY A 61 3.47 -6.20 19.65
CA GLY A 61 2.13 -6.46 20.22
C GLY A 61 0.99 -5.57 19.69
N GLU A 62 1.24 -4.82 18.61
CA GLU A 62 0.24 -4.09 17.85
C GLU A 62 0.64 -3.94 16.37
N GLU A 63 -0.34 -3.73 15.50
CA GLU A 63 -0.11 -3.31 14.11
C GLU A 63 -0.32 -1.79 13.99
N PRO A 64 0.49 -1.08 13.19
CA PRO A 64 0.30 0.35 12.99
C PRO A 64 -0.88 0.64 12.05
N THR A 65 -1.54 1.76 12.30
CA THR A 65 -2.40 2.39 11.29
C THR A 65 -1.52 3.11 10.28
N VAL A 66 -1.71 2.82 8.99
CA VAL A 66 -0.92 3.42 7.91
C VAL A 66 -1.73 4.48 7.18
N ALA A 67 -1.20 5.70 7.09
CA ALA A 67 -1.75 6.80 6.31
C ALA A 67 -0.74 7.28 5.25
N THR A 68 -1.24 8.00 4.23
CA THR A 68 -0.39 8.60 3.18
C THR A 68 -0.50 10.10 3.25
N VAL A 69 0.64 10.79 3.16
CA VAL A 69 0.69 12.25 3.05
C VAL A 69 0.28 12.65 1.63
N ASN A 70 -0.92 13.22 1.49
CA ASN A 70 -1.43 13.67 0.19
C ASN A 70 -1.10 15.14 -0.07
N GLU A 71 -1.23 15.98 0.95
CA GLU A 71 -1.08 17.44 0.85
C GLU A 71 -0.09 17.94 1.93
N PRO A 72 1.23 17.78 1.71
CA PRO A 72 2.23 18.13 2.72
C PRO A 72 2.17 19.60 3.12
N GLU A 73 1.81 20.49 2.19
CA GLU A 73 1.64 21.92 2.40
C GLU A 73 0.66 22.25 3.54
N LYS A 74 -0.43 21.48 3.67
CA LYS A 74 -1.44 21.66 4.74
C LYS A 74 -0.96 21.17 6.11
N LEU A 75 0.15 20.44 6.15
CA LEU A 75 0.69 19.83 7.36
C LEU A 75 1.99 20.50 7.82
N LYS A 76 2.51 21.49 7.08
CA LYS A 76 3.82 22.13 7.35
C LYS A 76 3.94 22.78 8.73
N ASP A 77 2.83 23.24 9.29
CA ASP A 77 2.82 23.86 10.63
C ASP A 77 3.04 22.83 11.74
N GLN A 78 2.94 21.53 11.44
CA GLN A 78 3.24 20.47 12.37
C GLN A 78 4.71 20.05 12.21
N PRO A 79 5.54 20.16 13.26
CA PRO A 79 6.97 19.82 13.17
C PRO A 79 7.25 18.42 12.62
N PHE A 80 6.41 17.44 12.95
CA PHE A 80 6.50 16.06 12.46
C PHE A 80 6.44 15.96 10.93
N PHE A 81 5.76 16.89 10.26
CA PHE A 81 5.58 16.91 8.82
C PHE A 81 6.44 17.97 8.10
N ALA A 82 7.34 18.67 8.81
CA ALA A 82 8.15 19.74 8.25
C ALA A 82 8.97 19.31 7.02
N ASN A 83 9.41 18.05 7.00
CA ASN A 83 10.19 17.45 5.91
C ASN A 83 9.40 16.44 5.07
N ALA A 84 8.08 16.37 5.24
CA ALA A 84 7.22 15.43 4.54
C ALA A 84 7.09 15.80 3.06
N LYS A 85 7.08 14.77 2.20
CA LYS A 85 6.76 14.87 0.78
C LYS A 85 5.45 14.16 0.50
N GLN A 86 4.78 14.56 -0.58
CA GLN A 86 3.61 13.85 -1.07
C GLN A 86 3.97 12.39 -1.36
N GLY A 87 3.15 11.47 -0.85
CA GLY A 87 3.36 10.02 -0.95
C GLY A 87 4.14 9.40 0.22
N ASP A 88 4.74 10.20 1.11
CA ASP A 88 5.34 9.67 2.35
C ASP A 88 4.26 8.93 3.18
N LYS A 89 4.66 7.85 3.84
CA LYS A 89 3.79 6.98 4.65
C LYS A 89 3.94 7.32 6.12
N VAL A 90 2.82 7.43 6.83
CA VAL A 90 2.79 7.61 8.29
C VAL A 90 2.34 6.30 8.91
N LEU A 91 3.14 5.75 9.82
CA LEU A 91 2.79 4.58 10.62
C LEU A 91 2.49 5.06 12.04
N ILE A 92 1.28 4.84 12.52
CA ILE A 92 0.83 5.27 13.85
C ILE A 92 0.60 4.03 14.72
N TYR A 93 1.41 3.91 15.77
CA TYR A 93 1.30 2.91 16.82
C TYR A 93 0.57 3.53 18.00
N THR A 94 -0.66 3.09 18.24
CA THR A 94 -1.57 3.76 19.19
C THR A 94 -1.28 3.37 20.63
N LYS A 95 -0.98 2.09 20.91
CA LYS A 95 -0.64 1.63 22.27
C LYS A 95 0.71 2.17 22.69
N ALA A 96 1.71 2.11 21.82
CA ALA A 96 3.04 2.64 22.06
C ALA A 96 3.15 4.17 21.92
N LYS A 97 2.07 4.84 21.49
CA LYS A 97 2.00 6.29 21.30
C LYS A 97 3.16 6.82 20.45
N LYS A 98 3.40 6.20 19.29
CA LYS A 98 4.53 6.52 18.40
C LYS A 98 4.04 6.68 16.97
N ALA A 99 4.47 7.76 16.31
CA ALA A 99 4.29 7.97 14.88
C ALA A 99 5.64 7.95 14.18
N ILE A 100 5.68 7.33 13.01
CA ILE A 100 6.88 7.22 12.17
C ILE A 100 6.50 7.70 10.76
N LEU A 101 7.19 8.72 10.28
CA LEU A 101 7.09 9.20 8.92
C LEU A 101 8.18 8.51 8.09
N TYR A 102 7.78 7.81 7.04
CA TYR A 102 8.64 6.98 6.21
C TYR A 102 8.49 7.32 4.74
N ARG A 103 9.63 7.52 4.08
CA ARG A 103 9.69 7.75 2.64
C ARG A 103 10.01 6.46 1.91
N THR A 104 9.00 5.92 1.24
CA THR A 104 9.10 4.68 0.45
C THR A 104 10.08 4.79 -0.71
N ALA A 105 10.16 5.95 -1.38
CA ALA A 105 11.02 6.14 -2.56
C ALA A 105 12.53 6.11 -2.23
N GLU A 106 12.90 6.56 -1.03
CA GLU A 106 14.30 6.66 -0.58
C GLU A 106 14.64 5.57 0.46
N ASN A 107 13.68 4.70 0.82
CA ASN A 107 13.79 3.72 1.91
C ASN A 107 14.34 4.35 3.21
N LYS A 108 13.72 5.45 3.65
CA LYS A 108 14.26 6.30 4.71
C LYS A 108 13.21 6.69 5.74
N ILE A 109 13.57 6.63 7.03
CA ILE A 109 12.79 7.27 8.10
C ILE A 109 13.02 8.79 8.00
N VAL A 110 11.94 9.54 7.80
CA VAL A 110 11.97 11.00 7.70
C VAL A 110 11.88 11.61 9.09
N GLU A 111 10.97 11.13 9.93
CA GLU A 111 10.74 11.67 11.26
C GLU A 111 10.09 10.63 12.20
N VAL A 112 10.33 10.76 13.50
CA VAL A 112 9.71 9.92 14.55
C VAL A 112 9.27 10.81 15.71
N ALA A 113 8.01 10.70 16.12
CA ALA A 113 7.48 11.52 17.21
C ALA A 113 6.55 10.71 18.14
N PRO A 114 6.44 11.13 19.42
CA PRO A 114 5.38 10.63 20.29
C PRO A 114 4.01 11.11 19.79
N VAL A 115 2.98 10.30 20.03
CA VAL A 115 1.59 10.61 19.70
C VAL A 115 0.83 10.87 20.98
N ASN A 116 0.32 12.09 21.12
CA ASN A 116 -0.64 12.40 22.17
C ASN A 116 -2.04 12.12 21.61
N ILE A 117 -2.56 10.94 21.94
CA ILE A 117 -3.96 10.62 21.69
C ILE A 117 -4.75 11.32 22.80
N GLY A 118 -5.18 12.56 22.55
CA GLY A 118 -6.27 13.16 23.31
C GLY A 118 -7.56 12.36 23.05
N GLU A 119 -8.53 12.40 23.97
CA GLU A 119 -9.88 11.91 23.72
C GLU A 119 -10.51 12.77 22.61
N GLN A 120 -10.24 12.43 21.36
CA GLN A 120 -10.98 12.96 20.24
C GLN A 120 -12.32 12.22 20.22
N PRO A 121 -13.47 12.92 20.28
CA PRO A 121 -14.77 12.28 20.19
C PRO A 121 -14.76 11.41 18.95
N ALA A 122 -15.18 10.15 19.11
CA ALA A 122 -15.33 9.24 17.99
C ALA A 122 -16.07 9.98 16.88
N VAL A 123 -15.43 10.17 15.73
CA VAL A 123 -16.11 10.64 14.53
C VAL A 123 -17.02 9.48 14.14
N SER A 124 -18.23 9.50 14.66
CA SER A 124 -19.32 8.61 14.29
C SER A 124 -19.47 8.72 12.79
N ALA A 125 -19.24 7.59 12.10
CA ALA A 125 -19.65 7.43 10.73
C ALA A 125 -21.08 7.97 10.56
N PRO A 126 -21.39 8.72 9.50
CA PRO A 126 -22.75 9.22 9.27
C PRO A 126 -23.72 8.04 9.35
N GLU A 127 -24.64 8.11 10.31
CA GLU A 127 -25.73 7.17 10.47
C GLU A 127 -26.51 7.17 9.15
N ALA A 128 -26.54 6.00 8.48
CA ALA A 128 -27.29 5.81 7.26
C ALA A 128 -28.76 6.23 7.51
N PRO A 129 -29.39 7.00 6.60
CA PRO A 129 -30.79 7.36 6.74
C PRO A 129 -31.64 6.11 6.90
N LYS A 130 -32.40 6.02 8.00
CA LYS A 130 -33.46 5.02 8.15
C LYS A 130 -34.55 5.35 7.12
N GLU A 131 -35.02 4.31 6.43
CA GLU A 131 -36.10 4.31 5.45
C GLU A 131 -37.40 4.97 5.96
#